data_AF-A0A258SP97-F1
#
_entry.id   AF-A0A258SP97-F1
#
_cell.length_a   1.000
_cell.length_b   1.000
_cell.length_c   1.000
_cell.angle_alpha   90.00
_cell.angle_beta   90.00
_cell.angle_gamma   90.00
#
_symmetry.space_group_name_H-M   'P 1'
#
loop_
_entity.id
_entity.type
_entity.pdbx_description
1 polymer ?
#
loop_
_entity_poly.entity_id
_entity_poly.type
_entity_poly.pdbx_seq_one_letter_code
_entity_poly.pdbx_strand_id
1 'polypeptide(L)' 'DHGFGQNSGLGLSISRQIVEAHGGKIWAENRIALSKDGAEETITGARFVVRLPNG' A
#
# COMPACT_ATOMS: atom_id res chain seq x y z
N ASP A 1 14.79 -23.17 12.93
CA ASP A 1 14.98 -22.04 12.02
C ASP A 1 13.70 -21.88 11.20
N HIS A 2 12.71 -21.15 11.73
CA HIS A 2 11.42 -20.96 11.05
C HIS A 2 11.50 -19.62 10.30
N GLY A 3 11.51 -19.70 8.97
CA GLY A 3 11.78 -18.57 8.08
C GLY A 3 10.91 -17.35 8.39
N PHE A 4 11.57 -16.23 8.68
CA PHE A 4 10.95 -14.91 8.65
C PHE A 4 10.19 -14.75 7.32
N GLY A 5 8.85 -14.66 7.36
CA GLY A 5 8.05 -14.21 6.21
C GLY A 5 7.16 -15.23 5.51
N GLN A 6 6.98 -16.47 6.00
CA GLN A 6 5.89 -17.31 5.50
C GLN A 6 4.53 -16.77 6.02
N ASN A 7 3.81 -16.05 5.17
CA ASN A 7 2.42 -15.59 5.35
C ASN A 7 2.13 -14.78 6.64
N SER A 8 3.15 -14.26 7.31
CA SER A 8 3.00 -13.56 8.60
C SER A 8 2.32 -12.19 8.50
N GLY A 9 2.02 -11.70 7.29
CA GLY A 9 1.42 -10.38 7.07
C GLY A 9 2.37 -9.21 7.37
N LEU A 10 3.66 -9.46 7.58
CA LEU A 10 4.63 -8.45 8.04
C LEU A 10 5.13 -7.50 6.93
N GLY A 11 4.91 -7.81 5.65
CA GLY A 11 5.47 -7.01 4.55
C GLY A 11 5.10 -5.52 4.63
N LEU A 12 3.86 -5.20 5.04
CA LEU A 12 3.41 -3.81 5.14
C LEU A 12 3.93 -3.10 6.40
N SER A 13 4.09 -3.81 7.53
CA SER A 13 4.64 -3.22 8.75
C SER A 13 6.12 -2.92 8.60
N ILE A 14 6.89 -3.81 7.97
CA ILE A 14 8.30 -3.59 7.66
C ILE A 14 8.45 -2.44 6.67
N SER A 15 7.65 -2.41 5.58
CA SER A 15 7.66 -1.30 4.62
C SER A 15 7.40 0.05 5.28
N ARG A 16 6.45 0.12 6.22
CA ARG A 16 6.17 1.34 6.99
C ARG A 16 7.36 1.78 7.83
N GLN A 17 7.97 0.87 8.58
CA GLN A 17 9.15 1.17 9.40
C GLN A 17 10.29 1.74 8.55
N ILE A 18 10.56 1.13 7.40
CA ILE A 18 11.60 1.61 6.47
C ILE A 18 11.27 3.02 5.96
N VAL A 19 10.05 3.24 5.46
CA VAL A 19 9.66 4.53 4.90
C VAL A 19 9.69 5.65 5.94
N GLU A 20 9.20 5.39 7.16
CA GLU A 20 9.22 6.35 8.28
C GLU A 20 10.64 6.68 8.74
N ALA A 21 11.55 5.69 8.77
CA ALA A 21 12.96 5.90 9.11
C ALA A 21 13.67 6.84 8.12
N HIS A 22 13.18 6.95 6.88
CA HIS A 22 13.68 7.89 5.87
C HIS A 22 12.89 9.21 5.84
N GLY A 23 12.06 9.49 6.87
CA GLY A 23 11.21 10.69 6.92
C GLY A 23 10.07 10.69 5.89
N GLY A 24 9.80 9.55 5.27
CA GLY A 24 8.74 9.38 4.29
C GLY A 24 7.38 9.06 4.89
N LYS A 25 6.40 8.85 4.01
CA LYS A 25 5.03 8.40 4.33
C LYS A 25 4.61 7.28 3.38
N ILE A 26 3.88 6.30 3.90
CA ILE A 26 3.27 5.23 3.11
C ILE A 26 1.80 5.07 3.48
N TRP A 27 0.94 4.85 2.48
CA TRP A 27 -0.47 4.51 2.68
C TRP A 27 -0.97 3.58 1.57
N ALA A 28 -2.13 2.98 1.81
CA ALA A 28 -2.84 2.14 0.85
C ALA A 28 -4.19 2.79 0.51
N GLU A 29 -4.59 2.71 -0.74
CA GLU A 29 -5.86 3.20 -1.23
C GLU A 29 -6.49 2.19 -2.19
N ASN A 30 -7.82 2.16 -2.25
CA ASN A 30 -8.53 1.40 -3.26
C ASN A 30 -8.43 2.13 -4.60
N ARG A 31 -8.20 1.38 -5.67
CA ARG A 31 -8.32 1.89 -7.03
C ARG A 31 -9.79 1.89 -7.39
N ILE A 32 -10.37 3.07 -7.57
CA ILE A 32 -11.77 3.22 -7.94
C ILE A 32 -11.87 3.52 -9.44
N ALA A 33 -12.81 2.85 -10.10
CA ALA A 33 -13.24 3.17 -11.47
C ALA A 33 -14.76 3.21 -11.53
N LEU A 34 -15.30 3.93 -12.52
CA LEU A 34 -16.73 3.86 -12.82
C LEU A 34 -17.07 2.49 -13.43
N SER A 35 -18.23 1.96 -13.07
CA SER A 35 -18.84 0.80 -13.71
C SER A 35 -19.02 1.06 -15.21
N LYS A 36 -19.16 -0.01 -16.01
CA LYS A 36 -19.26 0.11 -17.48
C LYS A 36 -20.46 0.95 -17.95
N ASP A 37 -21.50 1.04 -17.13
CA ASP A 37 -22.70 1.86 -17.32
C ASP A 37 -22.62 3.22 -16.63
N GLY A 38 -21.51 3.55 -15.94
CA GLY A 38 -21.27 4.83 -15.29
C GLY A 38 -22.14 5.11 -14.07
N ALA A 39 -22.93 4.13 -13.61
CA ALA A 39 -23.89 4.30 -12.53
C ALA A 39 -23.25 4.24 -11.14
N GLU A 40 -22.16 3.48 -10.97
CA GLU A 40 -21.56 3.24 -9.67
C GLU A 40 -20.03 3.25 -9.70
N GLU A 41 -19.43 3.63 -8.57
CA GLU A 41 -18.00 3.43 -8.33
C GLU A 41 -17.72 1.98 -7.92
N THR A 42 -16.73 1.36 -8.54
CA THR A 42 -16.31 0.00 -8.20
C THR A 42 -14.83 -0.05 -7.81
N ILE A 43 -14.53 -0.87 -6.80
CA ILE A 43 -13.15 -1.15 -6.38
C ILE A 43 -12.53 -2.10 -7.41
N THR A 44 -11.56 -1.61 -8.16
CA THR A 44 -10.86 -2.36 -9.22
C THR A 44 -9.50 -2.92 -8.78
N GLY A 45 -9.12 -2.69 -7.53
CA GLY A 45 -7.90 -3.20 -6.94
C GLY A 45 -7.37 -2.29 -5.84
N ALA A 46 -6.10 -2.47 -5.48
CA ALA A 46 -5.41 -1.67 -4.48
C ALA A 46 -4.21 -0.93 -5.09
N ARG A 47 -3.84 0.19 -4.49
CA ARG A 47 -2.61 0.93 -4.75
C ARG A 47 -1.92 1.23 -3.42
N PHE A 48 -0.61 1.01 -3.36
CA PHE A 48 0.24 1.49 -2.29
C PHE A 48 1.01 2.70 -2.79
N VAL A 49 1.03 3.77 -2.00
CA VAL A 49 1.72 5.01 -2.36
C VAL A 49 2.79 5.29 -1.31
N VAL A 50 4.00 5.60 -1.78
CA VAL A 50 5.14 6.01 -0.96
C VAL A 50 5.53 7.41 -1.37
N ARG A 51 5.69 8.29 -0.38
CA ARG A 51 6.23 9.64 -0.56
C ARG A 51 7.49 9.77 0.28
N LEU A 52 8.60 10.13 -0.36
CA LEU A 52 9.86 10.42 0.32
C LEU A 52 10.12 11.95 0.29
N PRO A 53 10.87 12.48 1.27
CA PRO A 53 11.38 13.85 1.20
C PRO A 53 12.27 14.04 -0.03
N ASN A 54 12.26 15.24 -0.61
CA ASN A 54 13.31 15.64 -1.54
C ASN A 54 14.51 16.07 -0.68
N GLY A 55 15.69 15.50 -0.95
CA GLY A 55 16.94 15.83 -0.25
C GLY A 55 17.42 17.25 -0.53
#